data_AF-A0A1J5PRX9-F1
#
_entry.id   AF-A0A1J5PRX9-F1
#
_cell.length_a   1.000
_cell.length_b   1.000
_cell.length_c   1.000
_cell.angle_alpha   90.00
_cell.angle_beta   90.00
_cell.angle_gamma   90.00
#
_symmetry.space_group_name_H-M   'P 1'
#
loop_
_entity.id
_entity.type
_entity.pdbx_description
1 polymer ?
#
loop_
_entity_poly.entity_id
_entity_poly.type
_entity_poly.pdbx_seq_one_letter_code
_entity_poly.pdbx_strand_id
1 'polypeptide(L)'
;MTDSDANMLDALAPVFLELGRAVYICQTFEDSLCFLLSQMAHETADGEDGAFQAAWDFHSSKPLGQLLITLRKQIEVPTELDEYLSTGIKKRNEIVHGYLTKNAMRLYDPKGRLEVEKELSELKIEVKRRDIAVNKLIDALLKTYGLSNTSLKRNADDLWNFQNPKDPSSAH
;
A
#
# COMPACT_ATOMS: atom_id res chain seq x y z
N MET A 1 -16.62 4.48 -31.26
CA MET A 1 -17.06 5.08 -29.99
C MET A 1 -18.16 6.07 -30.34
N THR A 2 -19.38 5.88 -29.85
CA THR A 2 -20.48 6.82 -30.15
C THR A 2 -20.33 8.09 -29.29
N ASP A 3 -20.91 9.22 -29.68
CA ASP A 3 -20.91 10.45 -28.86
C ASP A 3 -21.51 10.20 -27.46
N SER A 4 -22.41 9.23 -27.33
CA SER A 4 -22.98 8.81 -26.03
C SER A 4 -21.96 8.10 -25.13
N ASP A 5 -21.03 7.33 -25.69
CA ASP A 5 -20.01 6.62 -24.93
C ASP A 5 -18.91 7.58 -24.43
N ALA A 6 -18.54 8.56 -25.26
CA ALA A 6 -17.59 9.61 -24.89
C ALA A 6 -18.12 10.46 -23.73
N ASN A 7 -19.37 10.91 -23.82
CA ASN A 7 -20.03 11.67 -22.75
C ASN A 7 -20.12 10.88 -21.43
N MET A 8 -20.30 9.55 -21.50
CA MET A 8 -20.33 8.70 -20.30
C MET A 8 -18.95 8.55 -19.67
N LEU A 9 -17.90 8.36 -20.47
CA LEU A 9 -16.52 8.27 -19.97
C LEU A 9 -16.09 9.57 -19.29
N ASP A 10 -16.41 10.72 -19.89
CA ASP A 10 -16.15 12.03 -19.28
C ASP A 10 -16.91 12.20 -17.96
N ALA A 11 -18.16 11.72 -17.90
CA ALA A 11 -18.95 11.73 -16.66
C ALA A 11 -18.39 10.80 -15.56
N LEU A 12 -17.63 9.77 -15.92
CA LEU A 12 -16.97 8.84 -14.98
C LEU A 12 -15.57 9.28 -14.58
N ALA A 13 -14.96 10.23 -15.28
CA ALA A 13 -13.59 10.67 -15.03
C ALA A 13 -13.32 11.04 -13.56
N PRO A 14 -14.21 11.73 -12.81
CA PRO A 14 -13.99 12.00 -11.39
C PRO A 14 -13.89 10.73 -10.54
N VAL A 15 -14.76 9.75 -10.79
CA VAL A 15 -14.77 8.46 -10.07
C VAL A 15 -13.49 7.68 -10.37
N PHE A 16 -13.04 7.65 -11.62
CA PHE A 16 -11.79 6.97 -12.00
C PHE A 16 -10.55 7.66 -11.43
N LEU A 17 -10.52 8.99 -11.42
CA LEU A 17 -9.45 9.75 -10.79
C LEU A 17 -9.36 9.43 -9.29
N GLU A 18 -10.51 9.41 -8.61
CA GLU A 18 -10.56 9.10 -7.20
C GLU A 18 -10.19 7.63 -6.92
N LEU A 19 -10.57 6.70 -7.80
CA LEU A 19 -10.10 5.31 -7.73
C LEU A 19 -8.59 5.21 -7.91
N GLY A 20 -8.00 5.89 -8.87
CA GLY A 20 -6.55 5.89 -9.07
C GLY A 20 -5.82 6.38 -7.82
N ARG A 21 -6.31 7.46 -7.19
CA ARG A 21 -5.81 7.94 -5.90
C ARG A 21 -5.97 6.90 -4.80
N ALA A 22 -7.14 6.27 -4.70
CA ALA A 22 -7.42 5.26 -3.69
C ALA A 22 -6.53 4.02 -3.83
N VAL A 23 -6.32 3.54 -5.05
CA VAL A 23 -5.43 2.41 -5.36
C VAL A 23 -3.98 2.76 -5.04
N TYR A 24 -3.51 3.95 -5.41
CA TYR A 24 -2.17 4.40 -5.05
C TYR A 24 -1.97 4.42 -3.52
N ILE A 25 -2.94 4.96 -2.76
CA ILE A 25 -2.88 4.93 -1.29
C ILE A 25 -2.86 3.49 -0.75
N CYS A 26 -3.63 2.58 -1.34
CA CYS A 26 -3.60 1.17 -0.96
C CYS A 26 -2.22 0.54 -1.18
N GLN A 27 -1.59 0.81 -2.33
CA GLN A 27 -0.23 0.35 -2.63
C GLN A 27 0.78 0.91 -1.65
N THR A 28 0.73 2.20 -1.32
CA THR A 28 1.65 2.79 -0.33
C THR A 28 1.49 2.14 1.06
N PHE A 29 0.26 1.82 1.47
CA PHE A 29 0.02 1.13 2.73
C PHE A 29 0.64 -0.28 2.75
N GLU A 30 0.57 -0.99 1.61
CA GLU A 30 1.18 -2.31 1.44
C GLU A 30 2.70 -2.24 1.49
N ASP A 31 3.27 -1.30 0.75
CA ASP A 31 4.72 -1.07 0.70
C ASP A 31 5.27 -0.69 2.07
N SER A 32 4.58 0.17 2.83
CA SER A 32 4.98 0.52 4.20
C SER A 32 4.96 -0.70 5.13
N LEU A 33 3.96 -1.58 5.04
CA LEU A 33 3.94 -2.81 5.84
C LEU A 33 5.04 -3.79 5.42
N CYS A 34 5.29 -3.93 4.11
CA CYS A 34 6.38 -4.74 3.58
C CYS A 34 7.74 -4.22 4.05
N PHE A 35 7.96 -2.91 3.94
CA PHE A 35 9.17 -2.23 4.38
C PHE A 35 9.44 -2.47 5.87
N LEU A 36 8.41 -2.27 6.71
CA LEU A 36 8.52 -2.49 8.15
C LEU A 36 9.02 -3.91 8.45
N LEU A 37 8.39 -4.93 7.86
CA LEU A 37 8.76 -6.33 8.08
C LEU A 37 10.15 -6.66 7.55
N SER A 38 10.52 -6.13 6.38
CA SER A 38 11.85 -6.33 5.81
C SER A 38 12.94 -5.67 6.64
N GLN A 39 12.68 -4.48 7.19
CA GLN A 39 13.62 -3.83 8.09
C GLN A 39 13.76 -4.63 9.39
N MET A 40 12.66 -5.10 9.98
CA MET A 40 12.71 -5.96 11.17
C MET A 40 13.49 -7.25 10.94
N ALA A 41 13.33 -7.87 9.76
CA ALA A 41 14.09 -9.05 9.37
C ALA A 41 15.59 -8.76 9.23
N HIS A 42 15.96 -7.64 8.58
CA HIS A 42 17.34 -7.19 8.47
C HIS A 42 17.99 -6.97 9.85
N GLU A 43 17.27 -6.34 10.78
CA GLU A 43 17.77 -6.15 12.16
C GLU A 43 17.89 -7.48 12.93
N THR A 44 16.95 -8.40 12.73
CA THR A 44 17.03 -9.74 13.36
C THR A 44 18.21 -10.56 12.83
N ALA A 45 18.70 -10.25 11.63
CA ALA A 45 19.88 -10.84 11.02
C ALA A 45 21.18 -10.05 11.32
N ASP A 46 21.18 -9.21 12.36
CA ASP A 46 22.32 -8.36 12.75
C ASP A 46 22.89 -7.50 11.60
N GLY A 47 22.01 -7.10 10.67
CA GLY A 47 22.36 -6.27 9.52
C GLY A 47 23.09 -6.99 8.39
N GLU A 48 22.95 -8.32 8.28
CA GLU A 48 23.48 -9.13 7.19
C GLU A 48 23.09 -8.55 5.81
N ASP A 49 24.09 -8.40 4.95
CA ASP A 49 23.91 -7.89 3.59
C ASP A 49 22.92 -8.78 2.82
N GLY A 50 21.92 -8.17 2.19
CA GLY A 50 20.89 -8.88 1.42
C GLY A 50 19.71 -9.42 2.25
N ALA A 51 19.78 -9.42 3.59
CA ALA A 51 18.67 -9.87 4.43
C ALA A 51 17.39 -9.03 4.21
N PHE A 52 17.55 -7.72 4.04
CA PHE A 52 16.45 -6.81 3.71
C PHE A 52 15.80 -7.19 2.37
N GLN A 53 16.59 -7.36 1.30
CA GLN A 53 16.09 -7.65 -0.03
C GLN A 53 15.37 -9.01 -0.06
N ALA A 54 15.96 -10.03 0.57
CA ALA A 54 15.33 -11.35 0.66
C ALA A 54 13.97 -11.29 1.39
N ALA A 55 13.89 -10.53 2.49
CA ALA A 55 12.64 -10.32 3.19
C ALA A 55 11.63 -9.51 2.37
N TRP A 56 12.09 -8.48 1.64
CA TRP A 56 11.27 -7.68 0.74
C TRP A 56 10.67 -8.53 -0.38
N ASP A 57 11.47 -9.33 -1.08
CA ASP A 57 11.02 -10.22 -2.15
C ASP A 57 9.99 -11.23 -1.62
N PHE A 58 10.25 -11.77 -0.43
CA PHE A 58 9.32 -12.69 0.21
C PHE A 58 8.00 -12.02 0.57
N HIS A 59 8.02 -10.85 1.22
CA HIS A 59 6.83 -10.16 1.73
C HIS A 59 6.00 -9.49 0.62
N SER A 60 6.63 -8.85 -0.36
CA SER A 60 5.94 -8.19 -1.48
C SER A 60 5.09 -9.15 -2.32
N SER A 61 5.45 -10.45 -2.33
CA SER A 61 4.66 -11.50 -2.99
C SER A 61 3.43 -11.97 -2.20
N LYS A 62 3.26 -11.55 -0.94
CA LYS A 62 2.19 -12.06 -0.06
C LYS A 62 0.95 -11.16 -0.07
N PRO A 63 -0.25 -11.73 0.14
CA PRO A 63 -1.43 -10.95 0.44
C PRO A 63 -1.22 -10.09 1.70
N LEU A 64 -1.70 -8.85 1.69
CA LEU A 64 -1.53 -7.90 2.80
C LEU A 64 -1.99 -8.45 4.16
N GLY A 65 -3.07 -9.26 4.18
CA GLY A 65 -3.52 -9.94 5.40
C GLY A 65 -2.48 -10.88 6.02
N GLN A 66 -1.63 -11.50 5.19
CA GLN A 66 -0.54 -12.34 5.65
C GLN A 66 0.61 -11.52 6.24
N LEU A 67 0.83 -10.29 5.77
CA LEU A 67 1.82 -9.37 6.34
C LEU A 67 1.47 -9.00 7.78
N LEU A 68 0.19 -8.73 8.07
CA LEU A 68 -0.25 -8.45 9.43
C LEU A 68 -0.07 -9.66 10.37
N ILE A 69 -0.33 -10.88 9.89
CA ILE A 69 -0.04 -12.11 10.66
C ILE A 69 1.46 -12.22 10.97
N THR A 70 2.33 -11.89 10.01
CA THR A 70 3.78 -11.87 10.24
C THR A 70 4.17 -10.82 11.27
N LEU A 71 3.59 -9.61 11.19
CA LEU A 71 3.86 -8.53 12.15
C LEU A 71 3.55 -8.96 13.59
N ARG A 72 2.41 -9.60 13.82
CA ARG A 72 2.00 -10.15 15.13
C ARG A 72 2.98 -11.19 15.70
N LYS A 73 3.73 -11.87 14.85
CA LYS A 73 4.72 -12.88 15.29
C LYS A 73 6.05 -12.25 15.67
N GLN A 74 6.36 -11.07 15.13
CA GLN A 74 7.64 -10.41 15.36
C GLN A 74 7.59 -9.41 16.52
N ILE A 75 6.45 -8.77 16.75
CA ILE A 75 6.27 -7.81 17.86
C ILE A 75 4.95 -8.05 18.59
N GLU A 76 4.93 -7.67 19.87
CA GLU A 76 3.68 -7.53 20.61
C GLU A 76 2.93 -6.30 20.08
N VAL A 77 1.94 -6.54 19.22
CA VAL A 77 1.07 -5.50 18.68
C VAL A 77 -0.08 -5.30 19.67
N PRO A 78 -0.30 -4.09 20.22
CA PRO A 78 -1.47 -3.82 21.05
C PRO A 78 -2.76 -4.17 20.30
N THR A 79 -3.72 -4.82 20.98
CA THR A 79 -4.97 -5.28 20.37
C THR A 79 -5.69 -4.19 19.59
N GLU A 80 -5.73 -2.97 20.12
CA GLU A 80 -6.34 -1.82 19.45
C GLU A 80 -5.67 -1.48 18.11
N LEU A 81 -4.33 -1.54 18.06
CA LEU A 81 -3.58 -1.29 16.83
C LEU A 81 -3.78 -2.44 15.83
N ASP A 82 -3.84 -3.67 16.31
CA ASP A 82 -4.08 -4.84 15.46
C ASP A 82 -5.47 -4.80 14.80
N GLU A 83 -6.52 -4.50 15.57
CA GLU A 83 -7.87 -4.31 15.06
C GLU A 83 -7.95 -3.12 14.08
N TYR A 84 -7.23 -2.05 14.39
CA TYR A 84 -7.15 -0.85 13.56
C TYR A 84 -6.53 -1.14 12.18
N LEU A 85 -5.41 -1.87 12.16
CA LEU A 85 -4.74 -2.30 10.92
C LEU A 85 -5.57 -3.33 10.16
N SER A 86 -6.16 -4.31 10.86
CA SER A 86 -7.05 -5.32 10.27
C SER A 86 -8.23 -4.67 9.53
N THR A 87 -8.79 -3.62 10.11
CA THR A 87 -9.85 -2.82 9.48
C THR A 87 -9.35 -2.11 8.21
N GLY A 88 -8.14 -1.54 8.25
CA GLY A 88 -7.50 -0.94 7.07
C GLY A 88 -7.33 -1.93 5.92
N ILE A 89 -6.89 -3.16 6.21
CA ILE A 89 -6.73 -4.22 5.20
C ILE A 89 -8.09 -4.59 4.57
N LYS A 90 -9.15 -4.71 5.37
CA LYS A 90 -10.51 -4.95 4.85
C LYS A 90 -10.96 -3.83 3.92
N LYS A 91 -10.67 -2.57 4.27
CA LYS A 91 -11.01 -1.38 3.48
C LYS A 91 -10.20 -1.29 2.18
N ARG A 92 -8.90 -1.59 2.24
CA ARG A 92 -8.06 -1.76 1.04
C ARG A 92 -8.64 -2.84 0.13
N ASN A 93 -9.00 -4.00 0.68
CA ASN A 93 -9.60 -5.09 -0.10
C ASN A 93 -10.92 -4.68 -0.75
N GLU A 94 -11.73 -3.88 -0.06
CA GLU A 94 -12.97 -3.33 -0.61
C GLU A 94 -12.72 -2.45 -1.84
N ILE A 95 -11.70 -1.57 -1.78
CA ILE A 95 -11.29 -0.69 -2.88
C ILE A 95 -10.76 -1.50 -4.08
N VAL A 96 -9.78 -2.38 -3.83
CA VAL A 96 -9.05 -3.05 -4.93
C VAL A 96 -9.83 -4.23 -5.53
N HIS A 97 -10.71 -4.88 -4.76
CA HIS A 97 -11.47 -6.04 -5.23
C HIS A 97 -12.91 -5.68 -5.60
N GLY A 98 -13.03 -5.02 -6.75
CA GLY A 98 -14.31 -4.86 -7.45
C GLY A 98 -15.20 -3.73 -6.94
N TYR A 99 -14.62 -2.67 -6.37
CA TYR A 99 -15.39 -1.51 -5.91
C TYR A 99 -16.30 -0.91 -7.00
N LEU A 100 -15.77 -0.71 -8.21
CA LEU A 100 -16.58 -0.20 -9.32
C LEU A 100 -17.62 -1.19 -9.81
N THR A 101 -17.28 -2.48 -9.90
CA THR A 101 -18.21 -3.53 -10.34
C THR A 101 -19.41 -3.64 -9.40
N LYS A 102 -19.19 -3.54 -8.09
CA LYS A 102 -20.27 -3.52 -7.07
C LYS A 102 -21.19 -2.30 -7.22
N ASN A 103 -20.66 -1.19 -7.72
CA ASN A 103 -21.38 0.07 -7.87
C ASN A 103 -21.84 0.35 -9.31
N ALA A 104 -21.67 -0.60 -10.25
CA ALA A 104 -21.87 -0.38 -11.67
C ALA A 104 -23.24 0.24 -12.02
N MET A 105 -24.31 -0.20 -11.35
CA MET A 105 -25.66 0.34 -11.55
C MET A 105 -25.80 1.81 -11.11
N ARG A 106 -25.12 2.19 -10.02
CA ARG A 106 -25.14 3.56 -9.49
C ARG A 106 -24.38 4.53 -10.39
N LEU A 107 -23.42 4.03 -11.16
CA LEU A 107 -22.60 4.85 -12.06
C LEU A 107 -23.37 5.42 -13.26
N TYR A 108 -24.52 4.83 -13.63
CA TYR A 108 -25.38 5.36 -14.70
C TYR A 108 -26.11 6.65 -14.29
N ASP A 109 -26.31 6.88 -12.98
CA ASP A 109 -27.01 8.05 -12.46
C ASP A 109 -26.02 9.14 -11.98
N PRO A 110 -26.22 10.43 -12.35
CA PRO A 110 -25.34 11.51 -11.88
C PRO A 110 -25.21 11.62 -10.37
N LYS A 111 -26.30 11.43 -9.61
CA LYS A 111 -26.25 11.48 -8.14
C LYS A 111 -25.52 10.24 -7.60
N GLY A 112 -25.79 9.07 -8.17
CA GLY A 112 -25.07 7.84 -7.85
C GLY A 112 -23.56 7.95 -8.05
N ARG A 113 -23.09 8.62 -9.11
CA ARG A 113 -21.64 8.87 -9.32
C ARG A 113 -21.02 9.70 -8.20
N LEU A 114 -21.68 10.78 -7.79
CA LEU A 114 -21.20 11.64 -6.70
C LEU A 114 -21.14 10.89 -5.36
N GLU A 115 -22.13 10.05 -5.07
CA GLU A 115 -22.14 9.22 -3.87
C GLU A 115 -21.01 8.18 -3.89
N VAL A 116 -20.82 7.49 -5.02
CA VAL A 116 -19.76 6.48 -5.18
C VAL A 116 -18.37 7.09 -5.06
N GLU A 117 -18.15 8.27 -5.65
CA GLU A 117 -16.89 9.02 -5.50
C GLU A 117 -16.64 9.40 -4.03
N LYS A 118 -17.67 9.90 -3.34
CA LYS A 118 -17.57 10.29 -1.93
C LYS A 118 -17.24 9.10 -1.04
N GLU A 119 -17.96 7.99 -1.19
CA GLU A 119 -17.71 6.75 -0.45
C GLU A 119 -16.28 6.25 -0.68
N LEU A 120 -15.79 6.33 -1.93
CA LEU A 120 -14.43 5.92 -2.28
C LEU A 120 -13.37 6.80 -1.60
N SER A 121 -13.62 8.10 -1.56
CA SER A 121 -12.76 9.06 -0.86
C SER A 121 -12.71 8.78 0.64
N GLU A 122 -13.85 8.44 1.26
CA GLU A 122 -13.91 8.04 2.67
C GLU A 122 -13.12 6.76 2.93
N LEU A 123 -13.28 5.73 2.10
CA LEU A 123 -12.50 4.49 2.19
C LEU A 123 -11.00 4.75 2.05
N LYS A 124 -10.59 5.57 1.06
CA LYS A 124 -9.20 5.98 0.85
C LYS A 124 -8.63 6.68 2.09
N ILE A 125 -9.37 7.62 2.68
CA ILE A 125 -8.93 8.34 3.89
C ILE A 125 -8.72 7.35 5.04
N GLU A 126 -9.62 6.38 5.19
CA GLU A 126 -9.46 5.34 6.21
C GLU A 126 -8.17 4.53 5.99
N VAL A 127 -7.88 4.08 4.77
CA VAL A 127 -6.62 3.37 4.46
C VAL A 127 -5.41 4.27 4.74
N LYS A 128 -5.43 5.54 4.31
CA LYS A 128 -4.32 6.47 4.55
C LYS A 128 -4.03 6.67 6.03
N ARG A 129 -5.05 6.70 6.89
CA ARG A 129 -4.85 6.82 8.34
C ARG A 129 -4.11 5.61 8.92
N ARG A 130 -4.34 4.41 8.38
CA ARG A 130 -3.62 3.18 8.80
C ARG A 130 -2.19 3.18 8.28
N ASP A 131 -1.99 3.62 7.04
CA ASP A 131 -0.65 3.85 6.49
C ASP A 131 0.16 4.82 7.37
N ILE A 132 -0.43 5.93 7.81
CA ILE A 132 0.23 6.85 8.75
C ILE A 132 0.60 6.14 10.07
N ALA A 133 -0.24 5.23 10.58
CA ALA A 133 0.07 4.47 11.79
C ALA A 133 1.26 3.51 11.57
N VAL A 134 1.33 2.83 10.42
CA VAL A 134 2.47 1.97 10.07
C VAL A 134 3.75 2.79 9.90
N ASN A 135 3.69 3.95 9.25
CA ASN A 135 4.85 4.83 9.13
C ASN A 135 5.37 5.31 10.50
N LYS A 136 4.50 5.51 11.49
CA LYS A 136 4.93 5.77 12.88
C LYS A 136 5.65 4.57 13.52
N LEU A 137 5.24 3.34 13.19
CA LEU A 137 5.96 2.14 13.65
C LEU A 137 7.33 2.04 13.00
N ILE A 138 7.42 2.35 11.70
CA ILE A 138 8.70 2.46 10.99
C ILE A 138 9.58 3.50 11.69
N ASP A 139 9.09 4.72 11.89
CA ASP A 139 9.86 5.78 12.57
C ASP A 139 10.36 5.36 13.96
N ALA A 140 9.52 4.65 14.73
CA ALA A 140 9.90 4.13 16.04
C ALA A 140 10.99 3.05 15.93
N LEU A 141 10.85 2.13 14.98
CA LEU A 141 11.86 1.11 14.68
C LEU A 141 13.20 1.76 14.33
N LEU A 142 13.19 2.70 13.37
CA LEU A 142 14.42 3.34 12.90
C LEU A 142 15.14 4.10 14.04
N LYS A 143 14.38 4.70 14.96
CA LYS A 143 14.92 5.38 16.14
C LYS A 143 15.55 4.40 17.15
N THR A 144 14.87 3.29 17.44
CA THR A 144 15.34 2.28 18.41
C THR A 144 16.67 1.67 17.98
N TYR A 145 16.81 1.36 16.69
CA TYR A 145 18.02 0.73 16.16
C TYR A 145 19.12 1.74 15.78
N GLY A 146 18.90 3.05 15.98
CA GLY A 146 19.89 4.08 15.72
C GLY A 146 20.48 3.99 14.32
N LEU A 147 19.65 3.60 13.34
CA LEU A 147 20.14 3.10 12.05
C LEU A 147 21.08 4.10 11.41
N SER A 148 22.26 3.61 11.02
CA SER A 148 23.21 4.44 10.30
C SER A 148 22.55 4.92 9.00
N ASN A 149 22.74 6.20 8.66
CA ASN A 149 22.28 6.75 7.37
C ASN A 149 22.78 5.92 6.18
N THR A 150 23.87 5.17 6.36
CA THR A 150 24.45 4.27 5.36
C THR A 150 23.58 3.05 5.10
N SER A 151 23.09 2.37 6.15
CA SER A 151 22.19 1.21 6.04
C SER A 151 20.84 1.61 5.44
N LEU A 152 20.31 2.75 5.87
CA LEU A 152 19.08 3.32 5.31
C LEU A 152 19.21 3.67 3.82
N LYS A 153 20.31 4.32 3.44
CA LYS A 153 20.60 4.60 2.03
C LYS A 153 20.70 3.32 1.21
N ARG A 154 21.43 2.33 1.70
CA ARG A 154 21.57 1.03 1.03
C ARG A 154 20.21 0.37 0.81
N ASN A 155 19.40 0.23 1.86
CA ASN A 155 18.07 -0.40 1.73
C ASN A 155 17.15 0.42 0.80
N ALA A 156 17.26 1.75 0.79
CA ALA A 156 16.52 2.60 -0.15
C ALA A 156 17.01 2.46 -1.60
N ASP A 157 18.32 2.34 -1.83
CA ASP A 157 18.90 2.10 -3.14
C ASP A 157 18.52 0.72 -3.67
N ASP A 158 18.53 -0.31 -2.82
CA ASP A 158 18.09 -1.67 -3.14
C ASP A 158 16.60 -1.69 -3.53
N LEU A 159 15.76 -1.01 -2.74
CA LEU A 159 14.33 -0.84 -3.03
C LEU A 159 14.12 -0.15 -4.39
N TRP A 160 14.85 0.94 -4.66
CA TRP A 160 14.74 1.67 -5.92
C TRP A 160 15.13 0.80 -7.11
N ASN A 161 16.25 0.08 -7.02
CA ASN A 161 16.74 -0.79 -8.09
C ASN A 161 15.78 -1.97 -8.34
N PHE A 162 15.19 -2.50 -7.29
CA PHE A 162 14.19 -3.56 -7.39
C PHE A 162 12.92 -3.08 -8.12
N GLN A 163 12.43 -1.88 -7.77
CA GLN A 163 11.25 -1.28 -8.40
C GLN A 163 11.54 -0.78 -9.83
N ASN A 164 12.80 -0.46 -10.14
CA ASN A 164 13.25 0.11 -11.41
C ASN A 164 14.45 -0.69 -11.97
N PRO A 165 14.24 -1.96 -12.37
CA PRO A 165 15.31 -2.75 -12.94
C PRO A 165 15.86 -2.05 -14.18
N LYS A 166 17.19 -1.91 -14.27
CA LYS A 166 17.82 -1.33 -15.46
C LYS A 166 17.47 -2.20 -16.67
N ASP A 167 16.85 -1.58 -17.66
CA ASP A 167 16.55 -2.22 -18.94
C ASP A 167 17.87 -2.66 -19.60
N PRO A 168 18.07 -3.95 -19.92
CA PRO A 168 19.28 -4.41 -20.61
C PRO A 168 19.48 -3.74 -21.99
N SER A 169 18.44 -3.10 -22.53
CA SER A 169 18.44 -2.50 -23.86
C SER A 169 18.98 -1.06 -23.94
N SER A 170 19.31 -0.40 -22.81
CA SER A 170 19.85 0.97 -22.81
C SER A 170 21.39 1.06 -22.87
N ALA A 171 22.07 -0.05 -23.17
CA ALA A 171 23.51 -0.11 -23.37
C ALA A 171 23.86 -0.43 -24.83
N HIS A 172 23.46 0.44 -25.75
CA HIS A 172 23.94 0.46 -27.14
C HIS A 172 24.18 1.89 -27.60
#